data_AF-A8F6P5-F1
#
_entry.id   AF-A8F6P5-F1
#
_cell.length_a   1.000
_cell.length_b   1.000
_cell.length_c   1.000
_cell.angle_alpha   90.00
_cell.angle_beta   90.00
_cell.angle_gamma   90.00
#
_symmetry.space_group_name_H-M   'P 1'
#
loop_
_entity.id
_entity.type
_entity.pdbx_description
1 polymer ?
#
loop_
_entity_poly.entity_id
_entity_poly.type
_entity_poly.pdbx_seq_one_letter_code
_entity_poly.pdbx_strand_id
1 'polypeptide(L)'
;MAYKFRCLKCGEITYSAASLEYQKNKNCHRCGGKIIQIYPPMKLGEILLQLDAITQEELEQALAIQRRMLTRAAIGKILLRLQLVGQSDLENALKIQREMMSGHSLQG
;
A
#
# COMPACT_ATOMS: atom_id res chain seq x y z
N MET A 1 0.38 8.00 -18.55
CA MET A 1 0.06 6.67 -17.98
C MET A 1 -1.19 6.83 -17.13
N ALA A 2 -2.20 5.98 -17.27
CA ALA A 2 -3.40 6.09 -16.45
C ALA A 2 -3.13 5.52 -15.06
N TYR A 3 -3.07 6.38 -14.05
CA TYR A 3 -3.01 5.97 -12.66
C TYR A 3 -4.40 5.54 -12.22
N LYS A 4 -4.49 4.45 -11.45
CA LYS A 4 -5.76 3.94 -10.92
C LYS A 4 -5.71 4.01 -9.41
N PHE A 5 -6.77 4.51 -8.80
CA PHE A 5 -6.91 4.66 -7.36
C PHE A 5 -8.17 3.96 -6.87
N ARG A 6 -8.16 3.51 -5.61
CA ARG A 6 -9.29 2.87 -4.94
C ARG A 6 -9.54 3.50 -3.59
N CYS A 7 -10.81 3.78 -3.28
CA CYS A 7 -11.21 4.20 -1.94
C CYS A 7 -11.24 3.00 -0.99
N LEU A 8 -10.58 3.13 0.17
CA LEU A 8 -10.61 2.11 1.22
C LEU A 8 -11.95 2.03 1.95
N LYS A 9 -12.77 3.10 1.89
CA LYS A 9 -14.05 3.19 2.60
C LYS A 9 -15.23 2.68 1.77
N CYS A 10 -15.37 3.13 0.52
CA CYS A 10 -16.49 2.76 -0.35
C CYS A 10 -16.10 1.87 -1.54
N GLY A 11 -14.82 1.59 -1.76
CA GLY A 11 -14.34 0.78 -2.87
C GLY A 11 -14.30 1.48 -4.24
N GLU A 12 -14.68 2.76 -4.32
CA GLU A 12 -14.73 3.51 -5.58
C GLU A 12 -13.38 3.60 -6.27
N ILE A 13 -13.38 3.42 -7.59
CA ILE A 13 -12.19 3.45 -8.43
C ILE A 13 -12.16 4.74 -9.22
N THR A 14 -11.07 5.49 -9.11
CA THR A 14 -10.84 6.70 -9.90
C THR A 14 -9.59 6.55 -10.77
N TYR A 15 -9.58 7.25 -11.91
CA TYR A 15 -8.48 7.25 -12.86
C TYR A 15 -7.94 8.67 -12.99
N SER A 16 -6.61 8.82 -13.02
CA SER A 16 -5.98 10.13 -13.20
C SER A 16 -4.86 10.06 -14.24
N ALA A 17 -4.74 11.13 -15.04
CA ALA A 17 -3.71 11.24 -16.07
C ALA A 17 -2.34 11.64 -15.50
N ALA A 18 -2.30 12.27 -14.31
CA ALA A 18 -1.08 12.73 -13.64
C ALA A 18 -1.02 12.29 -12.17
N SER A 19 0.16 11.86 -11.72
CA SER A 19 0.44 11.51 -10.32
C SER A 19 0.42 12.72 -9.37
N LEU A 20 0.68 13.93 -9.89
CA LEU A 20 0.69 15.17 -9.11
C LEU A 20 -0.71 15.70 -8.75
N GLU A 21 -1.74 15.42 -9.55
CA GLU A 21 -3.13 15.81 -9.23
C GLU A 21 -3.62 15.13 -7.94
N TYR A 22 -3.15 13.91 -7.66
CA TYR A 22 -3.46 13.16 -6.45
C TYR A 22 -2.93 13.81 -5.17
N GLN A 23 -1.83 14.58 -5.23
CA GLN A 23 -1.24 15.21 -4.05
C GLN A 23 -2.14 16.30 -3.44
N LYS A 24 -3.13 16.80 -4.19
CA LYS A 24 -4.02 17.89 -3.73
C LYS A 24 -5.29 17.42 -3.02
N ASN A 25 -5.75 16.18 -3.22
CA ASN A 25 -6.94 15.64 -2.54
C ASN A 25 -6.91 14.11 -2.44
N LYS A 26 -6.43 13.57 -1.31
CA LYS A 26 -6.36 12.11 -1.01
C LYS A 26 -7.70 11.53 -0.53
N ASN A 27 -8.80 12.21 -0.82
CA ASN A 27 -10.13 11.86 -0.33
C ASN A 27 -11.04 11.51 -1.51
N CYS A 28 -11.77 10.41 -1.35
CA CYS A 28 -12.81 9.99 -2.26
C CYS A 28 -13.89 11.07 -2.34
N HIS A 29 -14.20 11.52 -3.56
CA HIS A 29 -15.24 12.51 -3.81
C HIS A 29 -16.66 12.05 -3.41
N ARG A 30 -16.88 10.73 -3.28
CA ARG A 30 -18.18 10.16 -2.95
C ARG A 30 -18.42 9.98 -1.46
N CYS A 31 -17.41 9.63 -0.68
CA CYS A 31 -17.57 9.33 0.76
C CYS A 31 -16.59 10.05 1.70
N GLY A 32 -15.67 10.86 1.14
CA GLY A 32 -14.58 11.51 1.89
C GLY A 32 -13.50 10.54 2.39
N GLY A 33 -13.62 9.24 2.15
CA GLY A 33 -12.67 8.22 2.61
C GLY A 33 -11.33 8.28 1.90
N LYS A 34 -10.26 7.79 2.55
CA LYS A 34 -8.91 7.76 1.98
C LYS A 34 -8.89 6.93 0.69
N ILE A 35 -8.38 7.51 -0.39
CA ILE A 35 -8.07 6.79 -1.63
C ILE A 35 -6.60 6.38 -1.61
N ILE A 36 -6.28 5.24 -2.23
CA ILE A 36 -4.91 4.74 -2.41
C ILE A 36 -4.67 4.39 -3.87
N GLN A 37 -3.45 4.56 -4.36
CA GLN A 37 -3.09 4.14 -5.70
C GLN A 37 -3.01 2.61 -5.78
N ILE A 38 -3.68 2.03 -6.78
CA ILE A 38 -3.67 0.58 -7.08
C ILE A 38 -2.95 0.24 -8.39
N TYR A 39 -2.78 1.20 -9.30
CA TYR A 39 -2.03 1.02 -10.53
C TYR A 39 -1.16 2.25 -10.85
N PRO A 40 0.12 2.08 -11.25
CA PRO A 40 0.87 0.80 -11.32
C PRO A 40 0.96 0.09 -9.96
N PRO A 41 1.13 -1.25 -9.95
CA PRO A 41 1.08 -2.03 -8.72
C PRO A 41 2.22 -1.60 -7.79
N MET A 42 1.85 -1.11 -6.62
CA MET A 42 2.79 -0.67 -5.61
C MET A 42 3.37 -1.85 -4.82
N LYS A 43 4.58 -1.66 -4.31
CA LYS A 43 5.19 -2.63 -3.39
C LYS A 43 4.51 -2.54 -2.03
N LEU A 44 4.58 -3.64 -1.25
CA LEU A 44 3.99 -3.72 0.08
C LEU A 44 4.44 -2.56 0.99
N GLY A 45 5.70 -2.17 0.91
CA GLY A 45 6.24 -1.04 1.67
C GLY A 45 5.57 0.30 1.36
N GLU A 46 5.23 0.57 0.10
CA GLU A 46 4.53 1.81 -0.27
C GLU A 46 3.07 1.81 0.17
N ILE A 47 2.44 0.63 0.18
CA ILE A 47 1.08 0.48 0.73
C ILE A 47 1.11 0.80 2.22
N LEU A 48 2.08 0.26 2.96
CA LEU A 48 2.23 0.54 4.40
C LEU A 48 2.48 2.02 4.70
N LEU A 49 3.32 2.69 3.91
CA LEU A 49 3.51 4.14 4.00
C LEU A 49 2.20 4.91 3.76
N GLN A 50 1.42 4.52 2.75
CA GLN A 50 0.13 5.16 2.48
C GLN A 50 -0.91 4.89 3.57
N LEU A 51 -0.81 3.75 4.26
CA LEU A 51 -1.66 3.43 5.40
C LEU A 51 -1.23 4.14 6.68
N ASP A 52 -0.10 4.87 6.68
CA ASP A 52 0.52 5.45 7.88
C ASP A 52 0.97 4.38 8.89
N ALA A 53 1.13 3.13 8.44
CA ALA A 53 1.49 1.99 9.28
C ALA A 53 2.99 1.94 9.59
N ILE A 54 3.81 2.53 8.73
CA ILE A 54 5.26 2.68 8.87
C ILE A 54 5.68 4.06 8.36
N THR A 55 6.86 4.52 8.74
CA THR A 55 7.49 5.71 8.15
C THR A 55 8.46 5.34 7.04
N GLN A 56 8.88 6.34 6.25
CA GLN A 56 9.86 6.15 5.18
C GLN A 56 11.18 5.59 5.73
N GLU A 57 11.62 6.09 6.88
CA GLU A 57 12.84 5.65 7.57
C GLU A 57 12.76 4.16 7.95
N GLU A 58 11.64 3.74 8.54
CA GLU A 58 11.40 2.34 8.96
C GLU A 58 11.42 1.39 7.75
N LEU A 59 10.81 1.83 6.64
CA LEU A 59 10.83 1.08 5.39
C LEU A 59 12.27 0.94 4.84
N GLU A 60 13.03 2.03 4.84
CA GLU A 60 14.41 2.04 4.38
C GLU A 60 15.30 1.13 5.23
N GLN A 61 15.12 1.13 6.55
CA GLN A 61 15.83 0.22 7.45
C GLN A 61 15.55 -1.24 7.13
N ALA A 62 14.27 -1.60 6.97
CA ALA A 62 13.90 -2.96 6.61
C ALA A 62 14.45 -3.36 5.21
N LEU A 63 14.47 -2.44 4.25
CA LEU A 63 15.02 -2.67 2.92
C LEU A 63 16.54 -2.85 2.95
N ALA A 64 17.25 -2.07 3.76
CA ALA A 64 18.68 -2.22 3.96
C ALA A 64 19.02 -3.59 4.53
N ILE A 65 18.24 -4.08 5.50
CA ILE A 65 18.40 -5.43 6.06
C ILE A 65 18.08 -6.51 5.01
N GLN A 66 16.97 -6.36 4.28
CA GLN A 66 16.59 -7.29 3.21
C GLN A 66 17.69 -7.43 2.15
N ARG A 67 18.32 -6.31 1.75
CA ARG A 67 19.43 -6.30 0.78
C ARG A 67 20.68 -7.01 1.29
N ARG A 68 20.93 -6.98 2.61
CA ARG A 68 22.05 -7.70 3.24
C ARG A 68 21.77 -9.18 3.42
N MET A 69 20.51 -9.60 3.44
CA MET A 69 20.14 -11.02 3.51
C MET A 69 20.34 -11.68 2.14
N LEU A 70 21.04 -12.82 2.11
CA LEU A 70 21.15 -13.64 0.89
C LEU A 70 19.80 -14.25 0.47
N THR A 71 18.85 -14.36 1.39
CA THR A 71 17.53 -14.94 1.15
C THR A 71 16.54 -13.88 0.69
N ARG A 72 15.65 -14.26 -0.25
CA ARG A 72 14.50 -13.44 -0.68
C ARG A 72 13.43 -13.35 0.42
N ALA A 73 13.77 -12.79 1.57
CA ALA A 73 12.84 -12.57 2.66
C ALA A 73 11.81 -11.50 2.28
N ALA A 74 10.53 -11.69 2.64
CA ALA A 74 9.49 -10.70 2.40
C ALA A 74 9.68 -9.48 3.32
N ILE A 75 9.62 -8.27 2.75
CA ILE A 75 9.84 -7.01 3.49
C ILE A 75 8.88 -6.87 4.67
N GLY A 76 7.63 -7.29 4.49
CA GLY A 76 6.62 -7.30 5.54
C GLY A 76 7.00 -8.12 6.76
N LYS A 77 7.61 -9.29 6.55
CA LYS A 77 8.07 -10.17 7.64
C LYS A 77 9.26 -9.57 8.38
N ILE A 78 10.13 -8.83 7.67
CA ILE A 78 11.25 -8.10 8.27
C ILE A 78 10.72 -6.97 9.13
N LEU A 79 9.82 -6.13 8.60
CA LEU A 79 9.18 -5.03 9.33
C LEU A 79 8.47 -5.55 10.61
N LEU A 80 7.74 -6.67 10.50
CA LEU A 80 7.06 -7.28 11.64
C LEU A 80 8.05 -7.76 12.70
N ARG A 81 9.14 -8.40 12.27
CA ARG A 81 10.17 -8.95 13.16
C ARG A 81 10.96 -7.85 13.87
N LEU A 82 11.13 -6.71 13.21
CA LEU A 82 11.71 -5.50 13.77
C LEU A 82 10.71 -4.72 14.64
N GLN A 83 9.45 -5.19 14.73
CA GLN A 83 8.37 -4.55 15.47
C GLN A 83 8.04 -3.12 15.00
N LEU A 84 8.39 -2.80 13.75
CA LEU A 84 8.16 -1.51 13.09
C LEU A 84 6.75 -1.41 12.50
N VAL A 85 6.08 -2.56 12.29
CA VAL A 85 4.71 -2.64 11.81
C VAL A 85 3.91 -3.63 12.67
N GLY A 86 2.66 -3.29 12.96
CA GLY A 86 1.72 -4.21 13.59
C GLY A 86 1.32 -5.37 12.68
N GLN A 87 0.95 -6.51 13.28
CA GLN A 87 0.39 -7.65 12.52
C GLN A 87 -0.87 -7.24 11.75
N SER A 88 -1.79 -6.54 12.42
CA SER A 88 -3.05 -6.10 11.82
C SER A 88 -2.84 -5.15 10.64
N ASP A 89 -1.92 -4.19 10.75
CA ASP A 89 -1.60 -3.27 9.66
C ASP A 89 -0.93 -3.98 8.48
N LEU A 90 -0.02 -4.92 8.78
CA LEU A 90 0.63 -5.72 7.76
C LEU A 90 -0.36 -6.59 7.00
N GLU A 91 -1.28 -7.25 7.71
CA GLU A 91 -2.35 -8.05 7.10
C GLU A 91 -3.26 -7.19 6.21
N ASN A 92 -3.61 -5.99 6.66
CA ASN A 92 -4.43 -5.07 5.89
C ASN A 92 -3.72 -4.64 4.59
N ALA A 93 -2.43 -4.29 4.68
CA ALA A 93 -1.61 -3.96 3.52
C ALA A 93 -1.45 -5.14 2.55
N LEU A 94 -1.28 -6.36 3.07
CA LEU A 94 -1.18 -7.57 2.26
C LEU A 94 -2.50 -7.90 1.55
N LYS A 95 -3.63 -7.71 2.24
CA LYS A 95 -4.97 -7.89 1.65
C LYS A 95 -5.15 -6.92 0.48
N ILE A 96 -4.83 -5.65 0.71
CA ILE A 96 -4.85 -4.61 -0.33
C ILE A 96 -3.94 -5.00 -1.51
N GLN A 97 -2.70 -5.42 -1.24
CA GLN A 97 -1.76 -5.81 -2.30
C GLN A 97 -2.27 -7.00 -3.14
N ARG A 98 -2.84 -8.02 -2.48
CA ARG A 98 -3.44 -9.17 -3.17
C ARG A 98 -4.63 -8.76 -4.03
N GLU A 99 -5.51 -7.91 -3.51
CA GLU A 99 -6.65 -7.39 -4.26
C GLU A 99 -6.22 -6.60 -5.52
N MET A 100 -5.03 -5.98 -5.50
CA MET A 100 -4.49 -5.28 -6.68
C MET A 100 -3.90 -6.24 -7.72
N MET A 101 -3.21 -7.31 -7.28
CA MET A 101 -2.58 -8.30 -8.17
C MET A 101 -3.59 -9.31 -8.73
N SER A 102 -4.52 -9.73 -7.89
CA SER A 102 -5.64 -10.60 -8.24
C SER A 102 -6.79 -9.70 -8.64
N GLY A 103 -6.84 -9.29 -9.91
CA GLY A 103 -8.00 -8.60 -10.43
C GLY A 103 -9.26 -9.45 -10.19
N HIS A 104 -10.05 -9.05 -9.19
CA HIS A 104 -11.39 -9.56 -8.84
C HIS A 104 -11.49 -10.76 -7.87
N SER A 105 -12.49 -10.63 -6.97
CA SER A 105 -13.14 -11.62 -6.11
C SER A 105 -12.59 -11.84 -4.69
N LEU A 106 -13.05 -11.03 -3.72
CA LEU A 106 -13.60 -11.51 -2.43
C LEU A 106 -14.57 -10.46 -1.85
N GLN A 107 -15.81 -10.49 -2.34
CA GLN A 107 -16.97 -10.01 -1.60
C GLN A 107 -17.45 -11.21 -0.78
N GLY A 108 -17.36 -11.11 0.55
CA GLY A 108 -17.92 -12.06 1.50
C GLY A 108 -18.85 -11.30 2.43
#